data_AF-A0A4Q3VMQ8-F1
#
_entry.id   AF-A0A4Q3VMQ8-F1
#
_cell.length_a   1.000
_cell.length_b   1.000
_cell.length_c   1.000
_cell.angle_alpha   90.00
_cell.angle_beta   90.00
_cell.angle_gamma   90.00
#
_symmetry.space_group_name_H-M   'P 1'
#
loop_
_entity.id
_entity.type
_entity.pdbx_description
1 polymer ?
#
loop_
_entity_poly.entity_id
_entity_poly.type
_entity_poly.pdbx_seq_one_letter_code
_entity_poly.pdbx_strand_id
1 'polypeptide(L)' 'MSDVTPVSQVDLERYLGRWYEIRRLPLRWEDEAASDITATYAVGEDGAVRV' A
#
# COMPACT_ATOMS: atom_id res chain seq x y z
N MET A 1 -15.19 -18.65 7.53
CA MET A 1 -14.25 -17.59 7.11
C MET A 1 -12.91 -17.91 7.73
N SER A 2 -11.83 -18.01 6.96
CA SER A 2 -10.51 -18.17 7.56
C SER A 2 -10.06 -16.83 8.12
N ASP A 3 -9.32 -16.88 9.23
CA ASP A 3 -8.68 -15.70 9.78
C ASP A 3 -7.64 -15.14 8.81
N VAL A 4 -7.44 -13.83 8.82
CA VAL A 4 -6.40 -13.18 8.00
C VAL A 4 -5.13 -13.12 8.84
N THR A 5 -4.08 -13.79 8.38
CA THR A 5 -2.78 -13.77 9.07
C THR A 5 -1.89 -12.66 8.50
N PRO A 6 -1.47 -11.67 9.31
CA PRO A 6 -0.51 -10.66 8.88
C PRO A 6 0.91 -11.24 8.78
N VAL A 7 1.80 -10.51 8.12
CA VAL A 7 3.25 -10.80 8.20
C VAL A 7 3.76 -10.59 9.62
N SER A 8 4.72 -11.39 10.07
CA SER A 8 5.21 -11.37 11.45
C SER A 8 6.00 -10.10 11.80
N GLN A 9 6.72 -9.54 10.83
CA GLN A 9 7.49 -8.31 10.96
C GLN A 9 7.58 -7.62 9.59
N VAL A 10 7.47 -6.29 9.59
CA VAL A 10 7.73 -5.44 8.42
C VAL A 10 9.03 -4.70 8.67
N ASP A 11 9.96 -4.80 7.72
CA ASP A 11 11.13 -3.93 7.65
C ASP A 11 10.74 -2.67 6.87
N LEU A 12 10.55 -1.57 7.60
CA LEU A 12 10.05 -0.33 7.01
C LEU A 12 11.01 0.24 5.98
N GLU A 13 12.33 0.25 6.24
CA GLU A 13 13.32 0.80 5.32
C GLU A 13 13.26 0.14 3.94
N ARG A 14 13.00 -1.17 3.91
CA ARG A 14 12.82 -1.94 2.68
C ARG A 14 11.45 -1.79 2.03
N TYR A 15 10.45 -1.36 2.80
CA TYR A 15 9.07 -1.21 2.34
C TYR A 15 8.79 0.17 1.75
N LEU A 16 9.59 1.18 2.14
CA LEU A 16 9.50 2.54 1.60
C LEU A 16 9.74 2.59 0.09
N GLY A 17 9.29 3.69 -0.51
CA GLY A 17 9.40 3.93 -1.93
C GLY A 17 8.11 3.57 -2.68
N ARG A 18 8.26 3.41 -3.99
CA ARG A 18 7.12 3.33 -4.92
C ARG A 18 6.73 1.89 -5.23
N TRP A 19 5.47 1.58 -5.00
CA TRP A 19 4.81 0.35 -5.38
C TRP A 19 3.87 0.60 -6.55
N TYR A 20 3.79 -0.37 -7.47
CA TYR A 20 2.86 -0.35 -8.59
C TYR A 20 1.72 -1.32 -8.31
N GLU A 21 0.49 -0.86 -8.48
CA GLU A 21 -0.67 -1.69 -8.29
C GLU A 21 -0.85 -2.66 -9.48
N ILE A 22 -0.83 -3.97 -9.20
CA ILE A 22 -0.98 -5.00 -10.22
C ILE A 22 -2.45 -5.40 -10.39
N ARG A 23 -3.18 -5.48 -9.29
CA ARG A 23 -4.60 -5.85 -9.19
C ARG A 23 -5.22 -5.26 -7.93
N ARG A 24 -6.51 -4.99 -8.01
CA ARG A 24 -7.38 -4.56 -6.91
C ARG A 24 -8.74 -5.21 -6.99
N LEU A 25 -9.45 -5.16 -5.87
CA LEU A 25 -10.89 -5.44 -5.85
C LEU A 25 -11.65 -4.23 -6.41
N PRO A 26 -12.82 -4.41 -7.03
CA PRO A 26 -13.64 -3.28 -7.47
C PRO A 26 -14.21 -2.55 -6.26
N LEU A 27 -13.56 -1.46 -5.87
CA LEU A 27 -13.94 -0.61 -4.75
C LEU A 27 -14.58 0.68 -5.27
N ARG A 28 -15.65 1.15 -4.60
CA ARG A 28 -16.44 2.32 -5.04
C ARG A 28 -15.68 3.64 -5.06
N TRP A 29 -14.53 3.68 -4.41
CA TRP A 29 -13.72 4.88 -4.20
C TRP A 29 -12.63 5.03 -5.28
N GLU A 30 -12.50 4.05 -6.15
CA GLU A 30 -11.52 4.03 -7.24
C GLU A 30 -12.25 4.15 -8.57
N ASP A 31 -11.74 5.02 -9.44
CA ASP A 31 -12.23 5.12 -10.81
C ASP A 31 -11.89 3.84 -11.56
N GLU A 32 -12.90 3.19 -12.15
CA GLU A 32 -12.75 1.95 -12.92
C GLU A 32 -11.78 2.11 -14.11
N ALA A 33 -11.61 3.33 -14.62
CA ALA A 33 -10.70 3.63 -15.72
C ALA A 33 -9.29 4.03 -15.26
N ALA A 34 -9.03 4.15 -13.95
CA ALA A 34 -7.72 4.54 -13.46
C ALA A 34 -6.66 3.48 -13.80
N SER A 35 -5.54 3.96 -14.33
CA SER A 35 -4.40 3.15 -14.79
C SER A 35 -3.09 3.73 -14.26
N ASP A 36 -2.01 2.94 -14.36
CA ASP A 36 -0.66 3.32 -13.91
C ASP A 36 -0.59 3.76 -12.43
N ILE A 37 -1.35 3.05 -11.59
CA ILE A 37 -1.54 3.43 -10.19
C ILE A 37 -0.32 3.05 -9.37
N THR A 38 0.08 3.99 -8.52
CA THR A 38 1.22 3.84 -7.64
C THR A 38 0.91 4.32 -6.23
N ALA A 39 1.50 3.66 -5.24
CA ALA A 39 1.56 4.12 -3.86
C ALA A 39 3.03 4.40 -3.51
N THR A 40 3.33 5.57 -2.96
CA THR A 40 4.71 5.92 -2.57
C THR A 40 4.77 6.10 -1.07
N TYR A 41 5.38 5.14 -0.38
CA TYR A 41 5.50 5.18 1.07
C TYR A 41 6.75 5.95 1.50
N ALA A 42 6.56 6.88 2.43
CA ALA A 42 7.63 7.67 3.04
C ALA A 42 7.44 7.76 4.56
N VAL A 43 8.51 8.01 5.30
CA VAL A 43 8.45 8.29 6.75
C VAL A 43 8.38 9.80 6.97
N GLY A 44 7.38 10.24 7.72
CA GLY A 44 7.21 11.62 8.15
C GLY A 44 8.16 12.02 9.28
N GLU A 45 8.21 13.32 9.58
CA GLU A 45 9.05 13.88 10.66
C GLU A 45 8.68 13.36 12.06
N ASP A 46 7.44 12.91 12.23
CA ASP A 46 6.88 12.28 13.42
C ASP A 46 7.12 10.76 13.48
N GLY A 47 7.82 10.19 12.49
CA GLY A 47 8.07 8.76 12.38
C GLY A 47 6.90 7.95 11.83
N ALA A 48 5.79 8.59 11.46
CA ALA A 48 4.63 7.92 10.86
C ALA A 48 4.83 7.65 9.36
N VAL A 49 4.25 6.56 8.84
CA VAL A 49 4.25 6.29 7.40
C VAL A 49 3.20 7.16 6.71
N ARG A 50 3.60 7.84 5.62
CA ARG A 50 2.75 8.62 4.71
C ARG A 50 2.67 7.92 3.36
N VAL A 51 1.53 8.04 2.69
CA VAL A 51 1.22 7.45 1.37
C VAL A 51 0.55 8.46 0.46
#